data_AF-A0A6C0AU87-F1
#
_entry.id   AF-A0A6C0AU87-F1
#
_cell.length_a   1.000
_cell.length_b   1.000
_cell.length_c   1.000
_cell.angle_alpha   90.00
_cell.angle_beta   90.00
_cell.angle_gamma   90.00
#
_symmetry.space_group_name_H-M   'P 1'
#
loop_
_entity.id
_entity.type
_entity.pdbx_description
1 polymer ?
#
loop_
_entity_poly.entity_id
_entity_poly.type
_entity_poly.pdbx_seq_one_letter_code
_entity_poly.pdbx_strand_id
1 'polypeptide(L)'
;MSEYTFPFNTCEKPKKNGIAQPYSALFNLINCVIIFYFLLKTKQKYTFILLFSILCFELFHVFSHILHIKGSIQINITHTLTYFMNLAFFYVFYCYTNKLPSYEFIFYLVALICLDIYSIFNLTIIYYLLSQSAIFISLLIYYFPLLPKFIQTSIYKIIFFVCIIILLFLNEKYNCEKMLKIYPYFPYHIFIETIGIVLFYIICSNFYKL
;
A
#
# COMPACT_ATOMS: atom_id res chain seq x y z
N MET A 1 -15.06 11.48 -20.71
CA MET A 1 -14.52 10.58 -19.66
C MET A 1 -13.91 9.37 -20.32
N SER A 2 -12.58 9.34 -20.50
CA SER A 2 -11.78 8.13 -20.75
C SER A 2 -10.35 8.54 -21.15
N GLU A 3 -9.47 8.68 -20.16
CA GLU A 3 -8.04 8.34 -20.29
C GLU A 3 -7.37 8.33 -18.90
N TYR A 4 -8.04 7.76 -17.90
CA TYR A 4 -7.36 7.44 -16.64
C TYR A 4 -6.70 6.09 -16.83
N THR A 5 -5.37 6.13 -16.92
CA THR A 5 -4.51 4.96 -16.87
C THR A 5 -3.59 5.18 -15.69
N PHE A 6 -3.84 4.47 -14.60
CA PHE A 6 -2.77 4.25 -13.64
C PHE A 6 -1.81 3.24 -14.28
N PRO A 7 -0.49 3.46 -14.19
CA PRO A 7 0.21 4.49 -13.44
C PRO A 7 0.76 5.59 -14.36
N PHE A 8 -0.07 6.37 -15.05
CA PHE A 8 0.42 7.45 -15.92
C PHE A 8 0.11 8.82 -15.32
N ASN A 9 0.90 9.12 -14.30
CA ASN A 9 1.44 10.44 -13.92
C ASN A 9 2.54 10.27 -12.85
N THR A 10 3.16 9.08 -12.79
CA THR A 10 4.32 8.83 -11.94
C THR A 10 5.55 9.46 -12.56
N CYS A 11 6.53 9.81 -11.75
CA CYS A 11 7.77 10.42 -12.24
C CYS A 11 8.80 9.41 -12.74
N GLU A 12 8.33 8.30 -13.33
CA GLU A 12 9.07 7.38 -14.19
C GLU A 12 8.36 7.30 -15.54
N LYS A 13 9.00 7.82 -16.61
CA LYS A 13 8.41 7.82 -17.94
C LYS A 13 8.28 6.40 -18.49
N PRO A 14 7.09 6.00 -18.98
CA PRO A 14 6.85 4.67 -19.51
C PRO A 14 7.65 4.43 -20.79
N LYS A 15 8.24 3.24 -20.92
CA LYS A 15 8.87 2.76 -22.16
C LYS A 15 7.83 2.08 -23.04
N LYS A 16 7.93 2.30 -24.37
CA LYS A 16 7.00 1.72 -25.36
C LYS A 16 7.29 0.24 -25.69
N ASN A 17 8.55 -0.18 -25.55
CA ASN A 17 9.00 -1.53 -25.88
C ASN A 17 9.50 -2.23 -24.62
N GLY A 18 8.86 -3.34 -24.23
CA GLY A 18 9.22 -4.13 -23.05
C GLY A 18 8.47 -3.70 -21.79
N ILE A 19 9.15 -3.76 -20.64
CA ILE A 19 8.61 -3.38 -19.33
C ILE A 19 8.35 -1.86 -19.31
N ALA A 20 7.12 -1.46 -19.04
CA ALA A 20 6.74 -0.04 -19.11
C ALA A 20 7.53 0.80 -18.10
N GLN A 21 7.66 0.36 -16.85
CA GLN A 21 8.40 1.04 -15.79
C GLN A 21 9.39 0.07 -15.12
N PRO A 22 10.58 -0.13 -15.73
CA PRO A 22 11.50 -1.18 -15.32
C PRO A 22 12.08 -0.96 -13.93
N TYR A 23 12.26 0.28 -13.49
CA TYR A 23 12.85 0.53 -12.17
C TYR A 23 11.82 0.24 -11.08
N SER A 24 10.61 0.79 -11.19
CA SER A 24 9.53 0.45 -10.27
C SER A 24 9.18 -1.04 -10.26
N ALA A 25 9.13 -1.70 -11.42
CA ALA A 25 8.90 -3.14 -11.48
C ALA A 25 9.98 -3.93 -10.72
N LEU A 26 11.25 -3.53 -10.83
CA LEU A 26 12.35 -4.17 -10.12
C LEU A 26 12.25 -4.00 -8.60
N PHE A 27 12.00 -2.78 -8.13
CA PHE A 27 11.91 -2.49 -6.68
C PHE A 27 10.74 -3.23 -6.04
N ASN A 28 9.58 -3.26 -6.70
CA ASN A 28 8.43 -4.02 -6.21
C ASN A 28 8.66 -5.54 -6.29
N LEU A 29 9.42 -6.03 -7.28
CA LEU A 29 9.79 -7.45 -7.32
C LEU A 29 10.71 -7.83 -6.15
N ILE A 30 11.68 -6.97 -5.80
CA ILE A 30 12.49 -7.14 -4.59
C ILE A 30 11.59 -7.21 -3.36
N ASN A 31 10.59 -6.34 -3.29
CA ASN A 31 9.61 -6.35 -2.22
C ASN A 31 8.83 -7.67 -2.14
N CYS A 32 8.33 -8.18 -3.28
CA CYS A 32 7.69 -9.51 -3.34
C CYS A 32 8.59 -10.62 -2.80
N VAL A 33 9.89 -10.62 -3.12
CA VAL A 33 10.85 -11.62 -2.61
C VAL A 33 10.98 -11.52 -1.08
N ILE A 34 11.07 -10.31 -0.53
CA ILE A 34 11.13 -10.07 0.92
C ILE A 34 9.87 -10.59 1.61
N ILE A 35 8.69 -10.25 1.07
CA ILE A 35 7.40 -10.69 1.62
C ILE A 35 7.29 -12.21 1.56
N PHE A 36 7.62 -12.82 0.42
CA PHE A 36 7.59 -14.26 0.23
C PHE A 36 8.51 -14.98 1.24
N TYR A 37 9.70 -14.45 1.48
CA TYR A 37 10.62 -14.98 2.49
C TYR A 37 9.98 -15.03 3.89
N PHE A 38 9.30 -13.97 4.33
CA PHE A 38 8.61 -13.96 5.62
C PHE A 38 7.35 -14.81 5.62
N LEU A 39 6.63 -14.88 4.50
CA LEU A 39 5.43 -15.71 4.35
C LEU A 39 5.76 -17.19 4.65
N LEU A 40 6.86 -17.71 4.10
CA LEU A 40 7.34 -19.07 4.36
C LEU A 40 7.70 -19.34 5.83
N LYS A 41 7.90 -18.29 6.63
CA LYS A 41 8.25 -18.39 8.06
C LYS A 41 7.05 -18.25 8.99
N THR A 42 5.87 -17.95 8.46
CA THR A 42 4.66 -17.83 9.27
C THR A 42 4.28 -19.18 9.88
N LYS A 43 3.90 -19.18 11.16
CA LYS A 43 3.40 -20.38 11.86
C LYS A 43 1.89 -20.36 12.04
N GLN A 44 1.30 -19.15 12.09
CA GLN A 44 -0.10 -18.95 12.35
C GLN A 44 -0.85 -18.67 11.04
N LYS A 45 -2.07 -19.23 10.91
CA LYS A 45 -2.89 -19.07 9.71
C LYS A 45 -3.27 -17.61 9.46
N TYR A 46 -3.56 -16.85 10.51
CA TYR A 46 -3.93 -15.45 10.37
C TYR A 46 -2.76 -14.57 9.89
N THR A 47 -1.53 -14.82 10.34
CA THR A 47 -0.35 -14.10 9.83
C THR A 47 0.03 -14.54 8.42
N PHE A 48 -0.16 -15.83 8.09
CA PHE A 48 -0.06 -16.30 6.71
C PHE A 48 -1.02 -15.53 5.78
N ILE A 49 -2.29 -15.40 6.16
CA ILE A 49 -3.30 -14.68 5.35
C ILE A 49 -2.91 -13.21 5.15
N LEU A 50 -2.39 -12.54 6.19
CA LEU A 50 -1.90 -11.16 6.07
C LEU A 50 -0.71 -11.04 5.11
N LEU A 51 0.31 -11.87 5.27
CA LEU A 51 1.49 -11.78 4.40
C LEU A 51 1.17 -12.21 2.96
N PHE A 52 0.23 -13.14 2.80
CA PHE A 52 -0.27 -13.56 1.48
C PHE A 52 -1.07 -12.44 0.80
N SER A 53 -1.94 -11.72 1.53
CA SER A 53 -2.68 -10.59 0.95
C SER A 53 -1.76 -9.46 0.54
N ILE A 54 -0.73 -9.16 1.35
CA ILE A 54 0.35 -8.23 1.01
C ILE A 54 1.12 -8.68 -0.24
N LEU A 55 1.46 -9.98 -0.34
CA LEU A 55 2.15 -10.51 -1.52
C LEU A 55 1.30 -10.39 -2.78
N CYS A 56 0.00 -10.68 -2.71
CA CYS A 56 -0.92 -10.53 -3.85
C CYS A 56 -1.03 -9.07 -4.31
N PHE A 57 -1.11 -8.13 -3.37
CA PHE A 57 -1.07 -6.69 -3.67
C PHE A 57 0.20 -6.33 -4.42
N GLU A 58 1.37 -6.71 -3.90
CA GLU A 58 2.66 -6.36 -4.48
C GLU A 58 2.92 -7.04 -5.83
N LEU A 59 2.50 -8.30 -6.00
CA LEU A 59 2.57 -8.97 -7.30
C LEU A 59 1.72 -8.26 -8.35
N PHE A 60 0.52 -7.81 -7.97
CA PHE A 60 -0.31 -7.00 -8.85
C PHE A 60 0.31 -5.63 -9.13
N HIS A 61 0.95 -5.03 -8.13
CA HIS A 61 1.65 -3.75 -8.27
C HIS A 61 2.85 -3.87 -9.25
N VAL A 62 3.66 -4.93 -9.13
CA VAL A 62 4.69 -5.30 -10.12
C VAL A 62 4.08 -5.45 -11.51
N PHE A 63 3.00 -6.22 -11.64
CA PHE A 63 2.29 -6.39 -12.91
C PHE A 63 1.86 -5.04 -13.48
N SER A 64 1.36 -4.13 -12.64
CA SER A 64 0.94 -2.79 -13.05
C SER A 64 2.06 -1.88 -13.52
N HIS A 65 3.32 -2.15 -13.15
CA HIS A 65 4.49 -1.45 -13.70
C HIS A 65 5.05 -2.12 -14.96
N ILE A 66 4.80 -3.43 -15.14
CA ILE A 66 5.24 -4.16 -16.33
C ILE A 66 4.31 -3.89 -17.51
N LEU A 67 3.00 -4.01 -17.29
CA LEU A 67 1.98 -3.84 -18.31
C LEU A 67 0.96 -2.79 -17.89
N HIS A 68 0.73 -1.86 -18.80
CA HIS A 68 -0.16 -0.74 -18.61
C HIS A 68 -1.47 -0.97 -19.37
N ILE A 69 -2.55 -1.22 -18.63
CA ILE A 69 -3.88 -1.51 -19.19
C ILE A 69 -4.68 -0.22 -19.22
N LYS A 70 -5.31 0.05 -20.37
CA LYS A 70 -6.15 1.24 -20.52
C LYS A 70 -7.39 1.18 -19.61
N GLY A 71 -7.76 2.31 -19.01
CA GLY A 71 -8.92 2.45 -18.14
C GLY A 71 -8.63 2.25 -16.65
N SER A 72 -9.69 2.17 -15.85
CA SER A 72 -9.61 2.14 -14.38
C SER A 72 -9.41 0.75 -13.78
N ILE A 73 -9.30 -0.30 -14.60
CA ILE A 73 -9.27 -1.68 -14.11
C ILE A 73 -8.10 -1.94 -13.16
N GLN A 74 -6.90 -1.42 -13.47
CA GLN A 74 -5.74 -1.60 -12.59
C GLN A 74 -5.92 -0.88 -11.26
N ILE A 75 -6.44 0.34 -11.28
CA ILE A 75 -6.77 1.10 -10.07
C ILE A 75 -7.76 0.32 -9.21
N ASN A 76 -8.84 -0.17 -9.82
CA ASN A 76 -9.89 -0.90 -9.10
C ASN A 76 -9.34 -2.16 -8.46
N ILE A 77 -8.50 -2.93 -9.17
CA ILE A 77 -7.88 -4.13 -8.62
C ILE A 77 -6.94 -3.78 -7.47
N THR A 78 -6.03 -2.81 -7.66
CA THR A 78 -5.13 -2.32 -6.60
C THR A 78 -5.94 -1.91 -5.37
N HIS A 79 -7.02 -1.16 -5.59
CA HIS A 79 -7.89 -0.68 -4.54
C HIS A 79 -8.60 -1.81 -3.78
N THR A 80 -9.14 -2.80 -4.50
CA THR A 80 -9.76 -3.99 -3.88
C THR A 80 -8.73 -4.81 -3.10
N LEU A 81 -7.50 -4.94 -3.60
CA LEU A 81 -6.41 -5.61 -2.88
C LEU A 81 -6.03 -4.87 -1.60
N THR A 82 -6.05 -3.52 -1.59
CA THR A 82 -5.84 -2.74 -0.36
C THR A 82 -6.93 -2.99 0.67
N TYR A 83 -8.20 -3.13 0.26
CA TYR A 83 -9.27 -3.54 1.19
C TYR A 83 -9.02 -4.94 1.76
N PHE A 84 -8.60 -5.90 0.94
CA PHE A 84 -8.26 -7.23 1.43
C PHE A 84 -7.09 -7.20 2.42
N MET A 85 -6.08 -6.36 2.20
CA MET A 85 -5.01 -6.14 3.17
C MET A 85 -5.53 -5.58 4.49
N ASN A 86 -6.37 -4.54 4.45
CA ASN A 86 -6.97 -3.94 5.66
C ASN A 86 -7.83 -4.96 6.43
N LEU A 87 -8.62 -5.77 5.73
CA LEU A 87 -9.37 -6.87 6.34
C LEU A 87 -8.45 -7.93 6.94
N ALA A 88 -7.34 -8.26 6.30
CA ALA A 88 -6.36 -9.20 6.83
C ALA A 88 -5.66 -8.66 8.10
N PHE A 89 -5.35 -7.36 8.14
CA PHE A 89 -4.84 -6.71 9.35
C PHE A 89 -5.86 -6.78 10.49
N PHE A 90 -7.11 -6.43 10.20
CA PHE A 90 -8.19 -6.56 11.17
C PHE A 90 -8.31 -8.00 11.70
N TYR A 91 -8.26 -8.99 10.81
CA TYR A 91 -8.33 -10.40 11.17
C TYR A 91 -7.16 -10.83 12.06
N VAL A 92 -5.92 -10.43 11.74
CA VAL A 92 -4.75 -10.68 12.59
C VAL A 92 -4.93 -10.08 13.98
N PHE A 93 -5.36 -8.82 14.07
CA PHE A 93 -5.56 -8.16 15.35
C PHE A 93 -6.67 -8.80 16.18
N TYR A 94 -7.79 -9.15 15.56
CA TYR A 94 -8.86 -9.88 16.21
C TYR A 94 -8.39 -11.24 16.74
N CYS A 95 -7.76 -12.07 15.90
CA CYS A 95 -7.29 -13.39 16.30
C CYS A 95 -6.21 -13.32 17.39
N TYR A 96 -5.32 -12.33 17.33
CA TYR A 96 -4.25 -12.18 18.30
C TYR A 96 -4.75 -11.67 19.66
N THR A 97 -5.65 -10.68 19.66
CA THR A 97 -6.13 -10.04 20.89
C THR A 97 -7.40 -10.69 21.47
N ASN A 98 -8.11 -11.48 20.66
CA ASN A 98 -9.44 -11.99 20.91
C ASN A 98 -10.45 -10.89 21.29
N LYS A 99 -10.28 -9.68 20.73
CA LYS A 99 -11.13 -8.51 20.99
C LYS A 99 -11.69 -7.95 19.70
N LEU A 100 -13.02 -7.86 19.65
CA LEU A 100 -13.73 -7.11 18.63
C LEU A 100 -13.63 -5.60 18.92
N PRO A 101 -13.68 -4.74 17.89
CA PRO A 101 -13.78 -3.32 18.10
C PRO A 101 -15.12 -2.92 18.69
N SER A 102 -15.15 -1.77 19.34
CA SER A 102 -16.39 -1.18 19.85
C SER A 102 -17.29 -0.72 18.70
N TYR A 103 -18.60 -0.62 18.97
CA TYR A 103 -19.56 -0.22 17.96
C TYR A 103 -19.28 1.18 17.41
N GLU A 104 -18.79 2.10 18.24
CA GLU A 104 -18.40 3.46 17.83
C GLU A 104 -17.25 3.41 16.81
N PHE A 105 -16.25 2.56 17.05
CA PHE A 105 -15.13 2.40 16.13
C PHE A 105 -15.55 1.72 14.82
N ILE A 106 -16.45 0.73 14.89
CA ILE A 106 -17.02 0.10 13.68
C ILE A 106 -17.77 1.14 12.85
N PHE A 107 -18.63 1.96 13.48
CA PHE A 107 -19.35 3.03 12.79
C PHE A 107 -18.38 4.02 12.13
N TYR A 108 -17.34 4.42 12.85
CA TYR A 108 -16.28 5.28 12.31
C TYR A 108 -15.58 4.65 11.08
N LEU A 109 -15.21 3.37 11.15
CA LEU A 109 -14.62 2.66 10.02
C LEU A 109 -15.56 2.57 8.82
N VAL A 110 -16.85 2.28 9.05
CA VAL A 110 -17.86 2.25 7.98
C VAL A 110 -17.97 3.62 7.30
N ALA A 111 -17.97 4.71 8.08
CA ALA A 111 -17.98 6.07 7.53
C ALA A 111 -16.73 6.35 6.67
N LEU A 112 -15.54 5.92 7.11
CA LEU A 112 -14.31 6.04 6.32
C LEU A 112 -14.37 5.23 5.03
N ILE A 113 -14.88 3.99 5.08
CA ILE A 113 -15.05 3.14 3.89
C ILE A 113 -16.02 3.79 2.90
N CYS A 114 -17.13 4.36 3.38
CA CYS A 114 -18.07 5.10 2.51
C CYS A 114 -17.40 6.31 1.84
N LEU A 115 -16.60 7.07 2.60
CA LEU A 115 -15.83 8.21 2.07
C LEU A 115 -14.79 7.76 1.05
N ASP A 116 -14.13 6.64 1.30
CA ASP A 116 -13.14 6.05 0.42
C ASP A 116 -13.77 5.59 -0.91
N ILE A 117 -14.87 4.82 -0.84
CA ILE A 117 -15.66 4.41 -2.01
C ILE A 117 -16.08 5.64 -2.81
N TYR A 118 -16.62 6.67 -2.15
CA TYR A 118 -16.96 7.92 -2.81
C TYR A 118 -15.75 8.56 -3.52
N SER A 119 -14.58 8.55 -2.88
CA SER A 119 -13.34 9.12 -3.40
C SER A 119 -12.85 8.42 -4.66
N ILE A 120 -12.95 7.08 -4.74
CA ILE A 120 -12.56 6.32 -5.94
C ILE A 120 -13.37 6.73 -7.16
N PHE A 121 -14.69 6.91 -7.00
CA PHE A 121 -15.59 7.16 -8.12
C PHE A 121 -15.67 8.64 -8.51
N ASN A 122 -15.35 9.56 -7.60
CA ASN A 122 -15.60 10.99 -7.79
C ASN A 122 -14.36 11.89 -7.67
N LEU A 123 -13.26 11.41 -7.09
CA LEU A 123 -12.08 12.22 -6.78
C LEU A 123 -10.81 11.69 -7.44
N THR A 124 -9.73 12.48 -7.36
CA THR A 124 -8.41 12.06 -7.87
C THR A 124 -7.74 11.04 -6.95
N ILE A 125 -6.77 10.30 -7.50
CA ILE A 125 -6.01 9.23 -6.83
C ILE A 125 -5.50 9.53 -5.41
N ILE A 126 -5.07 10.77 -5.14
CA ILE A 126 -4.60 11.18 -3.81
C ILE A 126 -5.65 10.93 -2.74
N TYR A 127 -6.92 11.20 -3.05
CA TYR A 127 -7.97 11.15 -2.05
C TYR A 127 -8.22 9.71 -1.59
N TYR A 128 -8.19 8.73 -2.51
CA TYR A 128 -8.32 7.33 -2.08
C TYR A 128 -7.05 6.81 -1.39
N LEU A 129 -5.84 7.26 -1.80
CA LEU A 129 -4.61 6.92 -1.08
C LEU A 129 -4.68 7.38 0.39
N LEU A 130 -5.18 8.60 0.61
CA LEU A 130 -5.37 9.17 1.94
C LEU A 130 -6.43 8.41 2.74
N SER A 131 -7.58 8.08 2.15
CA SER A 131 -8.64 7.36 2.86
C SER A 131 -8.27 5.90 3.15
N GLN A 132 -7.61 5.19 2.24
CA GLN A 132 -7.07 3.85 2.53
C GLN A 132 -6.02 3.89 3.64
N SER A 133 -5.13 4.89 3.62
CA SER A 133 -4.15 5.10 4.69
C SER A 133 -4.82 5.43 6.02
N ALA A 134 -5.90 6.22 6.01
CA ALA A 134 -6.66 6.54 7.22
C ALA A 134 -7.34 5.29 7.80
N ILE A 135 -7.93 4.42 6.97
CA ILE A 135 -8.51 3.13 7.40
C ILE A 135 -7.42 2.27 8.06
N PHE A 136 -6.28 2.10 7.38
CA PHE A 136 -5.17 1.31 7.88
C PHE A 136 -4.62 1.85 9.22
N ILE A 137 -4.30 3.14 9.30
CA ILE A 137 -3.78 3.78 10.51
C ILE A 137 -4.78 3.69 11.65
N SER A 138 -6.07 3.84 11.38
CA SER A 138 -7.13 3.72 12.39
C SER A 138 -7.13 2.33 13.02
N LEU A 139 -7.00 1.27 12.22
CA LEU A 139 -6.87 -0.10 12.73
C LEU A 139 -5.64 -0.25 13.62
N LEU A 140 -4.49 0.28 13.20
CA LEU A 140 -3.26 0.23 13.99
C LEU A 140 -3.42 0.93 15.35
N ILE A 141 -3.98 2.14 15.35
CA ILE A 141 -4.15 2.95 16.58
C ILE A 141 -5.15 2.29 17.53
N TYR A 142 -6.27 1.77 17.01
CA TYR A 142 -7.28 1.13 17.84
C TYR A 142 -6.72 -0.07 18.61
N TYR A 143 -5.96 -0.93 17.92
CA TYR A 143 -5.38 -2.13 18.53
C TYR A 143 -4.03 -1.87 19.23
N PHE A 144 -3.40 -0.71 19.03
CA PHE A 144 -2.09 -0.36 19.59
C PHE A 144 -1.89 -0.76 21.06
N PRO A 145 -2.78 -0.41 22.02
CA PRO A 145 -2.57 -0.73 23.43
C PRO A 145 -2.66 -2.23 23.76
N LEU A 146 -3.26 -3.02 22.86
CA LEU A 146 -3.47 -4.47 23.03
C LEU A 146 -2.33 -5.29 22.43
N LEU A 147 -1.44 -4.67 21.65
CA LEU A 147 -0.37 -5.36 20.93
C LEU A 147 0.92 -5.44 21.75
N PRO A 148 1.80 -6.41 21.48
CA PRO A 148 3.09 -6.52 22.17
C PRO A 148 3.98 -5.30 21.93
N LYS A 149 4.86 -4.99 22.89
CA LYS A 149 5.79 -3.84 22.80
C LYS A 149 6.58 -3.79 21.49
N PHE A 150 7.04 -4.94 20.97
CA PHE A 150 7.80 -4.98 19.71
C PHE A 150 6.96 -4.58 18.49
N ILE A 151 5.66 -4.91 18.47
CA ILE A 151 4.72 -4.43 17.44
C ILE A 151 4.45 -2.95 17.63
N GLN A 152 4.22 -2.50 18.87
CA GLN A 152 3.99 -1.07 19.17
C GLN A 152 5.14 -0.18 18.67
N THR A 153 6.39 -0.57 18.93
CA THR A 153 7.56 0.16 18.41
C THR A 153 7.59 0.19 16.88
N SER A 154 7.09 -0.86 16.24
CA SER A 154 7.03 -0.96 14.78
C SER A 154 5.87 -0.16 14.19
N ILE A 155 4.73 -0.02 14.89
CA ILE A 155 3.59 0.79 14.45
C ILE A 155 3.98 2.25 14.25
N TYR A 156 4.77 2.84 15.16
CA TYR A 156 5.25 4.22 14.98
C TYR A 156 6.08 4.37 13.70
N LYS A 157 6.94 3.39 13.40
CA LYS A 157 7.73 3.37 12.17
C LYS A 157 6.85 3.19 10.93
N ILE A 158 5.86 2.31 11.01
CA ILE A 158 4.88 2.07 9.95
C ILE A 158 4.15 3.38 9.62
N ILE A 159 3.56 4.04 10.62
CA ILE A 159 2.85 5.32 10.43
C ILE A 159 3.79 6.38 9.84
N PHE A 160 5.01 6.50 10.35
CA PHE A 160 6.01 7.42 9.82
C PHE A 160 6.30 7.19 8.34
N PHE A 161 6.53 5.95 7.92
CA PHE A 161 6.79 5.63 6.51
C PHE A 161 5.55 5.78 5.63
N VAL A 162 4.34 5.49 6.13
CA VAL A 162 3.08 5.79 5.42
C VAL A 162 2.98 7.31 5.14
N CYS A 163 3.26 8.15 6.13
CA CYS A 163 3.30 9.60 5.94
C CYS A 163 4.35 10.04 4.90
N ILE A 164 5.54 9.43 4.90
CA ILE A 164 6.57 9.72 3.89
C ILE A 164 6.07 9.34 2.49
N ILE A 165 5.47 8.16 2.31
CA ILE A 165 4.93 7.72 1.02
C ILE A 165 3.89 8.71 0.51
N ILE A 166 2.96 9.14 1.38
CA ILE A 166 1.95 10.16 1.03
C ILE A 166 2.64 11.45 0.56
N LEU A 167 3.62 11.97 1.32
CA LEU A 167 4.34 13.20 0.96
C LEU A 167 5.09 13.06 -0.38
N LEU A 168 5.70 11.91 -0.65
CA LEU A 168 6.34 11.63 -1.92
C LEU A 168 5.34 11.59 -3.08
N PHE A 169 4.17 10.95 -2.90
CA PHE A 169 3.10 10.96 -3.89
C PHE A 169 2.56 12.38 -4.15
N LEU A 170 2.39 13.19 -3.10
CA LEU A 170 2.03 14.60 -3.25
C LEU A 170 3.09 15.34 -4.07
N ASN A 171 4.37 15.14 -3.74
CA ASN A 171 5.47 15.76 -4.48
C ASN A 171 5.46 15.34 -5.95
N GLU A 172 5.26 14.06 -6.27
CA GLU A 172 5.12 13.63 -7.66
C GLU A 172 3.96 14.33 -8.34
N LYS A 173 2.75 14.31 -7.78
CA LYS A 173 1.59 14.94 -8.43
C LYS A 173 1.82 16.41 -8.75
N TYR A 174 2.43 17.18 -7.85
CA TYR A 174 2.57 18.62 -8.01
C TYR A 174 3.86 19.06 -8.72
N ASN A 175 4.93 18.27 -8.66
CA ASN A 175 6.25 18.69 -9.14
C ASN A 175 6.83 17.82 -10.27
N CYS A 176 6.13 16.76 -10.72
CA CYS A 176 6.67 15.82 -11.70
C CYS A 176 7.23 16.48 -12.96
N GLU A 177 6.45 17.39 -13.56
CA GLU A 177 6.85 18.06 -14.79
C GLU A 177 8.13 18.87 -14.62
N LYS A 178 8.31 19.54 -13.47
CA LYS A 178 9.52 20.30 -13.17
C LYS A 178 10.71 19.35 -12.97
N MET A 179 10.53 18.27 -12.23
CA MET A 179 11.57 17.26 -11.99
C MET A 179 12.05 16.61 -13.30
N LEU A 180 11.11 16.22 -14.17
CA LEU A 180 11.38 15.63 -15.48
C LEU A 180 11.89 16.66 -16.52
N LYS A 181 11.77 17.97 -16.27
CA LYS A 181 12.46 18.99 -17.07
C LYS A 181 13.95 19.08 -16.71
N ILE A 182 14.29 18.94 -15.44
CA ILE A 182 15.69 19.01 -14.96
C ILE A 182 16.44 17.72 -15.30
N TYR A 183 15.85 16.56 -14.97
CA TYR A 183 16.43 15.25 -15.28
C TYR A 183 15.42 14.36 -16.01
N PRO A 184 15.35 14.43 -17.35
CA PRO A 184 14.26 13.82 -18.13
C PRO A 184 14.15 12.30 -18.12
N TYR A 185 15.24 11.62 -17.75
CA TYR A 185 15.35 10.16 -17.76
C TYR A 185 15.52 9.57 -16.35
N PHE A 186 15.54 10.40 -15.31
CA PHE A 186 15.67 9.92 -13.94
C PHE A 186 14.33 9.34 -13.47
N PRO A 187 14.28 8.10 -12.94
CA PRO A 187 13.05 7.45 -12.52
C PRO A 187 12.71 7.84 -11.08
N TYR A 188 12.18 9.04 -10.87
CA TYR A 188 11.90 9.55 -9.51
C TYR A 188 10.92 8.70 -8.70
N HIS A 189 10.06 7.92 -9.38
CA HIS A 189 9.11 7.03 -8.71
C HIS A 189 9.79 5.98 -7.82
N ILE A 190 11.06 5.63 -8.10
CA ILE A 190 11.83 4.69 -7.26
C ILE A 190 11.93 5.13 -5.80
N PHE A 191 11.82 6.43 -5.50
CA PHE A 191 11.87 6.91 -4.11
C PHE A 191 10.67 6.42 -3.31
N ILE A 192 9.48 6.42 -3.93
CA ILE A 192 8.27 5.85 -3.32
C ILE A 192 8.46 4.35 -3.11
N GLU A 193 8.93 3.63 -4.13
CA GLU A 193 9.15 2.18 -4.07
C GLU A 193 10.19 1.78 -3.02
N THR A 194 11.27 2.55 -2.90
CA THR A 194 12.32 2.33 -1.90
C THR A 194 11.76 2.44 -0.49
N ILE A 195 10.94 3.46 -0.22
CA ILE A 195 10.28 3.60 1.07
C ILE A 195 9.25 2.49 1.27
N GLY A 196 8.55 2.06 0.20
CA GLY A 196 7.70 0.89 0.18
C GLY A 196 8.42 -0.37 0.66
N ILE A 197 9.60 -0.68 0.11
CA ILE A 197 10.42 -1.83 0.55
C ILE A 197 10.70 -1.77 2.05
N VAL A 198 11.09 -0.60 2.57
CA VAL A 198 11.38 -0.45 4.01
C VAL A 198 10.11 -0.65 4.84
N LEU A 199 8.99 -0.07 4.42
CA LEU A 199 7.69 -0.22 5.08
C LEU A 199 7.25 -1.69 5.14
N PHE A 200 7.26 -2.38 4.00
CA PHE A 200 6.85 -3.78 3.90
C PHE A 200 7.81 -4.72 4.62
N TYR A 201 9.11 -4.44 4.61
CA TYR A 201 10.07 -5.16 5.45
C TYR A 201 9.72 -5.03 6.94
N ILE A 202 9.42 -3.82 7.43
CA ILE A 202 9.06 -3.61 8.83
C ILE A 202 7.75 -4.34 9.16
N ILE A 203 6.73 -4.26 8.30
CA ILE A 203 5.47 -4.98 8.48
C ILE A 203 5.75 -6.49 8.53
N CYS A 204 6.36 -7.06 7.48
CA CYS A 204 6.56 -8.49 7.37
C CYS A 204 7.44 -9.04 8.50
N SER A 205 8.56 -8.38 8.82
CA SER A 205 9.52 -8.81 9.86
C SER A 205 9.01 -8.72 11.30
N ASN A 206 7.89 -8.04 11.53
CA ASN A 206 7.25 -7.95 12.84
C ASN A 206 6.02 -8.85 12.91
N PHE A 207 5.14 -8.74 11.92
CA PHE A 207 3.87 -9.45 11.93
C PHE A 207 3.99 -10.94 11.68
N TYR A 208 5.05 -11.45 11.02
CA TYR A 208 5.25 -12.90 10.89
C TYR A 208 5.46 -13.62 12.23
N LYS A 209 5.81 -12.87 13.29
CA LYS A 209 6.12 -13.40 14.63
C LYS A 209 4.88 -13.55 15.53
N LEU A 210 3.75 -12.96 15.12
CA LEU A 210 2.47 -13.14 15.82
C LEU A 210 1.92 -14.54 15.51
#